data_AF-A0A0T6B846-F1
#
_entry.id   AF-A0A0T6B846-F1
#
_cell.length_a   1.000
_cell.length_b   1.000
_cell.length_c   1.000
_cell.angle_alpha   90.00
_cell.angle_beta   90.00
_cell.angle_gamma   90.00
#
_symmetry.space_group_name_H-M   'P 1'
#
loop_
_entity.id
_entity.type
_entity.pdbx_description
1 polymer ?
#
loop_
_entity_poly.entity_id
_entity_poly.type
_entity_poly.pdbx_seq_one_letter_code
_entity_poly.pdbx_strand_id
1 'polypeptide(L)'
;MARVLKKCLLISGISIGSFYCGVCYDKKTFNGIKELPGLPLFGTVSAATTFSPVPVPQTPNRVSQIMKYGFPGLDNVRSFDDYVLSYDRRTRVAHWVFEHLTKESVKYNQTVDRSLCTFMPDESIHHFFRSENSDYFRSGYDRGHLAAAGNHKYTQKHVEQTFYLSNMAPQVGVGFNRDSWNRLEKYVRKLTKIYKNVYCCTGPLYLPRKEADGKNYVKYEVIGANNVAV
;
A
#
# COMPACT_ATOMS: atom_id res chain seq x y z
N MET A 1 39.81 -6.43 47.77
CA MET A 1 40.28 -7.33 46.70
C MET A 1 39.07 -7.74 45.87
N ALA A 2 38.64 -6.97 44.88
CA ALA A 2 39.22 -6.84 43.54
C ALA A 2 39.15 -8.15 42.74
N ARG A 3 38.01 -8.42 42.06
CA ARG A 3 37.96 -9.22 40.81
C ARG A 3 36.58 -9.39 40.15
N VAL A 4 35.71 -8.37 40.09
CA VAL A 4 34.54 -8.42 39.16
C VAL A 4 34.24 -7.04 38.56
N LEU A 5 35.27 -6.33 38.11
CA LEU A 5 35.12 -5.03 37.42
C LEU A 5 36.15 -4.93 36.28
N LYS A 6 36.09 -5.83 35.30
CA LYS A 6 37.01 -5.83 34.13
C LYS A 6 36.44 -6.51 32.88
N LYS A 7 35.16 -6.28 32.54
CA LYS A 7 34.55 -6.77 31.28
C LYS A 7 33.65 -5.77 30.52
N CYS A 8 33.76 -4.46 30.80
CA CYS A 8 33.05 -3.40 30.07
C CYS A 8 33.95 -2.39 29.34
N LEU A 9 35.22 -2.71 29.11
CA LEU A 9 36.15 -1.81 28.43
C LEU A 9 36.97 -2.60 27.40
N LEU A 10 36.37 -2.96 26.25
CA LEU A 10 37.12 -3.47 25.08
C LEU A 10 36.31 -3.62 23.77
N ILE A 11 35.20 -2.90 23.57
CA ILE A 11 34.52 -2.85 22.24
C ILE A 11 34.15 -1.40 21.87
N SER A 12 35.08 -0.47 22.07
CA SER A 12 34.97 0.92 21.57
C SER A 12 36.22 1.35 20.81
N GLY A 13 36.88 0.41 20.13
CA GLY A 13 38.18 0.64 19.48
C GLY A 13 38.35 0.00 18.10
N ILE A 14 37.28 -0.44 17.43
CA ILE A 14 37.36 -1.07 16.10
C ILE A 14 36.64 -0.25 15.00
N SER A 15 35.91 0.81 15.35
CA SER A 15 35.11 1.59 14.38
C SER A 15 35.77 2.87 13.83
N ILE A 16 37.01 3.22 14.22
CA ILE A 16 37.70 4.43 13.73
C ILE A 16 38.96 4.09 12.89
N GLY A 17 39.52 2.88 13.03
CA GLY A 17 40.71 2.46 12.27
C GLY A 17 40.47 2.14 10.79
N SER A 18 39.24 1.77 10.41
CA SER A 18 38.91 1.36 9.04
C SER A 18 38.70 2.51 8.05
N PHE A 19 38.57 3.76 8.54
CA PHE A 19 38.39 4.93 7.67
C PHE A 19 39.72 5.64 7.34
N TYR A 20 40.76 5.48 8.16
CA TYR A 20 42.07 6.08 7.92
C TYR A 20 43.04 5.19 7.10
N CYS A 21 42.85 3.87 7.10
CA CYS A 21 43.71 2.97 6.32
C CYS A 21 43.41 2.99 4.81
N GLY A 22 42.17 3.34 4.41
CA GLY A 22 41.77 3.50 3.00
C GLY A 22 42.34 4.76 2.34
N VAL A 23 42.53 5.84 3.09
CA VAL A 23 43.03 7.13 2.56
C VAL A 23 44.56 7.15 2.37
N CYS A 24 45.28 6.25 3.04
CA CYS A 24 46.73 6.13 2.91
C CYS A 24 47.18 5.12 1.85
N TYR A 25 46.34 4.15 1.48
CA TYR A 25 46.65 3.19 0.41
C TYR A 25 46.44 3.80 -0.99
N ASP A 26 45.52 4.76 -1.11
CA ASP A 26 45.26 5.48 -2.38
C ASP A 26 46.34 6.54 -2.72
N LYS A 27 47.20 6.90 -1.75
CA LYS A 27 48.30 7.85 -1.94
C LYS A 27 49.67 7.22 -2.24
N LYS A 28 49.79 5.89 -2.27
CA LYS A 28 51.05 5.19 -2.57
C LYS A 28 51.09 4.44 -3.89
N THR A 29 50.02 4.50 -4.68
CA THR A 29 49.93 3.82 -5.99
C THR A 29 49.85 4.82 -7.15
N PHE A 30 50.61 5.93 -7.07
CA PHE A 30 50.68 6.96 -8.12
C PHE A 30 52.10 7.48 -8.39
N ASN A 31 53.14 6.68 -8.10
CA ASN A 31 54.52 6.98 -8.45
C ASN A 31 55.04 6.06 -9.58
N GLY A 32 54.37 6.08 -10.74
CA GLY A 32 54.77 5.24 -11.87
C GLY A 32 54.08 5.51 -13.21
N ILE A 33 53.69 6.76 -13.50
CA ILE A 33 53.13 7.11 -14.82
C ILE A 33 54.21 7.78 -15.67
N LYS A 34 54.62 7.09 -16.75
CA LYS A 34 55.45 7.63 -17.82
C LYS A 34 54.70 8.73 -18.57
N GLU A 35 55.41 9.79 -18.92
CA GLU A 35 54.94 10.93 -19.70
C GLU A 35 54.38 10.51 -21.06
N LEU A 36 53.20 11.04 -21.42
CA LEU A 36 52.65 11.07 -22.77
C LEU A 36 52.28 12.53 -23.10
N PRO A 37 52.40 12.98 -24.36
CA PRO A 37 52.36 14.39 -24.70
C PRO A 37 50.93 14.97 -24.77
N GLY A 38 50.74 16.10 -24.08
CA GLY A 38 50.09 17.33 -24.59
C GLY A 38 48.58 17.39 -24.89
N LEU A 39 47.79 17.82 -23.88
CA LEU A 39 46.78 18.92 -23.82
C LEU A 39 45.68 19.07 -24.92
N PRO A 40 44.41 19.46 -24.56
CA PRO A 40 44.14 20.76 -23.96
C PRO A 40 43.20 20.82 -22.75
N LEU A 41 43.63 21.69 -21.82
CA LEU A 41 42.88 22.74 -21.12
C LEU A 41 41.41 22.50 -20.78
N PHE A 42 41.19 22.35 -19.47
CA PHE A 42 40.02 22.76 -18.69
C PHE A 42 38.90 23.48 -19.47
N GLY A 43 37.90 22.72 -19.91
CA GLY A 43 36.57 23.27 -20.12
C GLY A 43 35.93 23.54 -18.76
N THR A 44 35.76 24.81 -18.41
CA THR A 44 34.87 25.19 -17.31
C THR A 44 33.46 24.71 -17.66
N VAL A 45 33.00 23.63 -17.05
CA VAL A 45 31.58 23.25 -17.08
C VAL A 45 30.81 24.30 -16.29
N SER A 46 30.18 25.24 -17.00
CA SER A 46 29.14 26.09 -16.44
C SER A 46 27.91 25.21 -16.16
N ALA A 47 27.84 24.66 -14.95
CA ALA A 47 26.69 23.91 -14.45
C ALA A 47 25.61 24.87 -13.92
N ALA A 48 25.17 25.81 -14.75
CA ALA A 48 24.04 26.68 -14.46
C ALA A 48 22.99 26.52 -15.56
N THR A 49 22.40 25.33 -15.66
CA THR A 49 21.09 25.20 -16.31
C THR A 49 20.08 25.79 -15.36
N THR A 50 19.48 26.92 -15.72
CA THR A 50 18.31 27.45 -15.03
C THR A 50 17.26 26.36 -14.97
N PHE A 51 16.83 25.99 -13.75
CA PHE A 51 15.63 25.19 -13.55
C PHE A 51 14.46 25.93 -14.22
N SER A 52 14.08 25.51 -15.42
CA SER A 52 12.75 25.82 -15.92
C SER A 52 11.77 25.10 -15.00
N PRO A 53 10.90 25.82 -14.26
CA PRO A 53 9.85 25.15 -13.52
C PRO A 53 9.01 24.39 -14.55
N VAL A 54 9.10 23.06 -14.52
CA VAL A 54 8.13 22.21 -15.21
C VAL A 54 6.76 22.69 -14.76
N PRO A 55 5.81 22.95 -15.67
CA PRO A 55 4.45 23.30 -15.27
C PRO A 55 3.95 22.20 -14.34
N VAL A 56 3.87 22.49 -13.05
CA VAL A 56 3.25 21.59 -12.08
C VAL A 56 1.83 21.39 -12.58
N PRO A 57 1.37 20.15 -12.83
CA PRO A 57 -0.02 19.93 -13.18
C PRO A 57 -0.89 20.65 -12.15
N GLN A 58 -1.70 21.61 -12.62
CA GLN A 58 -2.51 22.47 -11.74
C GLN A 58 -3.54 21.65 -10.93
N THR A 59 -3.77 20.39 -11.32
CA THR A 59 -4.58 19.43 -10.58
C THR A 59 -3.69 18.52 -9.75
N PRO A 60 -3.81 18.50 -8.42
CA PRO A 60 -3.06 17.57 -7.59
C PRO A 60 -3.35 16.13 -8.02
N ASN A 61 -2.33 15.27 -8.08
CA ASN A 61 -2.48 13.86 -8.40
C ASN A 61 -3.59 13.25 -7.51
N ARG A 62 -4.49 12.46 -8.10
CA ARG A 62 -5.63 11.86 -7.38
C ARG A 62 -5.21 11.09 -6.14
N VAL A 63 -4.07 10.39 -6.19
CA VAL A 63 -3.48 9.69 -5.03
C VAL A 63 -3.17 10.67 -3.90
N SER A 64 -2.53 11.81 -4.20
CA SER A 64 -2.23 12.86 -3.20
C SER A 64 -3.50 13.46 -2.60
N GLN A 65 -4.59 13.52 -3.37
CA GLN A 65 -5.89 13.97 -2.84
C GLN A 65 -6.51 12.94 -1.89
N ILE A 66 -6.45 11.65 -2.23
CA ILE A 66 -6.98 10.56 -1.40
C ILE A 66 -6.18 10.44 -0.11
N MET A 67 -4.85 10.43 -0.22
CA MET A 67 -3.91 10.22 0.88
C MET A 67 -3.53 11.51 1.60
N LYS A 68 -4.40 12.54 1.57
CA LYS A 68 -4.16 13.86 2.16
C LYS A 68 -3.70 13.78 3.62
N TYR A 69 -4.24 12.84 4.39
CA TYR A 69 -3.94 12.66 5.81
C TYR A 69 -2.90 11.59 6.11
N GLY A 70 -2.12 11.19 5.10
CA GLY A 70 -1.04 10.21 5.23
C GLY A 70 -1.48 8.77 4.93
N PHE A 71 -0.48 7.90 4.87
CA PHE A 71 -0.65 6.47 4.61
C PHE A 71 -0.74 5.70 5.92
N PRO A 72 -1.75 4.83 6.12
CA PRO A 72 -1.82 3.96 7.30
C PRO A 72 -0.61 3.01 7.44
N GLY A 73 -0.03 2.62 6.30
CA GLY A 73 1.19 1.81 6.18
C GLY A 73 1.68 1.84 4.73
N LEU A 74 2.84 1.25 4.43
CA LEU A 74 3.46 1.34 3.10
C LEU A 74 3.70 -0.02 2.42
N ASP A 75 3.20 -1.12 2.99
CA ASP A 75 3.37 -2.46 2.40
C ASP A 75 2.53 -2.59 1.12
N ASN A 76 3.19 -2.94 0.01
CA ASN A 76 2.58 -3.24 -1.29
C ASN A 76 1.41 -2.31 -1.67
N VAL A 77 1.67 -1.00 -1.64
CA VAL A 77 0.69 0.04 -1.97
C VAL A 77 0.44 0.08 -3.47
N ARG A 78 -0.83 0.17 -3.85
CA ARG A 78 -1.33 0.19 -5.23
C ARG A 78 -2.33 1.32 -5.36
N SER A 79 -2.18 2.13 -6.40
CA SER A 79 -3.08 3.23 -6.71
C SER A 79 -4.01 2.82 -7.85
N PHE A 80 -5.31 2.92 -7.61
CA PHE A 80 -6.33 2.86 -8.66
C PHE A 80 -6.80 4.28 -8.99
N ASP A 81 -7.70 4.40 -9.96
CA ASP A 81 -8.10 5.70 -10.49
C ASP A 81 -8.87 6.53 -9.44
N ASP A 82 -9.52 5.88 -8.45
CA ASP A 82 -10.36 6.57 -7.46
C ASP A 82 -10.27 6.05 -6.02
N TYR A 83 -9.38 5.09 -5.75
CA TYR A 83 -9.06 4.60 -4.41
C TYR A 83 -7.59 4.15 -4.32
N VAL A 84 -7.07 4.03 -3.11
CA VAL A 84 -5.72 3.52 -2.84
C VAL A 84 -5.81 2.31 -1.94
N LEU A 85 -5.01 1.28 -2.20
CA LEU A 85 -5.04 0.02 -1.47
C LEU A 85 -3.61 -0.38 -1.06
N SER A 86 -3.46 -0.98 0.10
CA SER A 86 -2.26 -1.71 0.53
C SER A 86 -2.60 -3.19 0.64
N TYR A 87 -1.88 -4.05 -0.07
CA TYR A 87 -2.26 -5.46 -0.21
C TYR A 87 -1.40 -6.41 0.63
N ASP A 88 -2.02 -7.18 1.51
CA ASP A 88 -1.35 -8.21 2.29
C ASP A 88 -1.20 -9.48 1.47
N ARG A 89 0.00 -9.67 0.93
CA ARG A 89 0.36 -10.86 0.15
C ARG A 89 0.22 -12.17 0.92
N ARG A 90 0.30 -12.14 2.26
CA ARG A 90 0.20 -13.32 3.12
C ARG A 90 -1.25 -13.74 3.32
N THR A 91 -2.17 -12.80 3.49
CA THR A 91 -3.60 -13.11 3.71
C THR A 91 -4.41 -13.11 2.42
N ARG A 92 -3.84 -12.63 1.32
CA ARG A 92 -4.47 -12.50 0.00
C ARG A 92 -5.66 -11.53 0.00
N VAL A 93 -5.70 -10.63 0.98
CA VAL A 93 -6.68 -9.53 1.10
C VAL A 93 -5.93 -8.22 1.33
N ALA A 94 -6.60 -7.07 1.26
CA ALA A 94 -5.96 -5.80 1.57
C ALA A 94 -5.64 -5.68 3.08
N HIS A 95 -4.52 -5.04 3.43
CA HIS A 95 -4.29 -4.49 4.76
C HIS A 95 -5.29 -3.37 5.04
N TRP A 96 -5.42 -2.46 4.07
CA TRP A 96 -6.35 -1.34 4.11
C TRP A 96 -6.63 -0.83 2.70
N VAL A 97 -7.77 -0.16 2.57
CA VAL A 97 -8.20 0.60 1.42
C VAL A 97 -8.60 1.99 1.88
N PHE A 98 -8.24 3.00 1.10
CA PHE A 98 -8.47 4.39 1.41
C PHE A 98 -9.23 5.08 0.28
N GLU A 99 -10.29 5.79 0.65
CA GLU A 99 -11.20 6.47 -0.26
C GLU A 99 -11.35 7.94 0.15
N HIS A 100 -11.44 8.82 -0.86
CA HIS A 100 -11.85 10.21 -0.68
C HIS A 100 -13.14 10.44 -1.46
N LEU A 101 -14.22 10.65 -0.73
CA LEU A 101 -15.58 10.76 -1.25
C LEU A 101 -16.04 12.21 -1.26
N THR A 102 -16.66 12.61 -2.35
CA THR A 102 -17.40 13.88 -2.47
C THR A 102 -18.86 13.59 -2.80
N LYS A 103 -19.70 14.63 -2.79
CA LYS A 103 -21.10 14.49 -3.19
C LYS A 103 -21.22 14.01 -4.64
N GLU A 104 -20.28 14.43 -5.49
CA GLU A 104 -20.22 14.12 -6.92
C GLU A 104 -19.78 12.68 -7.16
N SER A 105 -18.76 12.19 -6.46
CA SER A 105 -18.22 10.82 -6.68
C SER A 105 -19.22 9.72 -6.34
N VAL A 106 -20.10 9.96 -5.36
CA VAL A 106 -21.11 8.98 -4.89
C VAL A 106 -22.49 9.18 -5.51
N LYS A 107 -22.68 10.25 -6.31
CA LYS A 107 -23.95 10.57 -6.95
C LYS A 107 -24.30 9.46 -7.95
N TYR A 108 -25.58 9.16 -8.08
CA TYR A 108 -26.03 8.28 -9.16
C TYR A 108 -25.68 8.90 -10.52
N ASN A 109 -25.07 8.09 -11.39
CA ASN A 109 -24.69 8.46 -12.73
C ASN A 109 -25.28 7.42 -13.70
N GLN A 110 -26.02 7.88 -14.71
CA GLN A 110 -26.68 7.02 -15.70
C GLN A 110 -25.68 6.34 -16.63
N THR A 111 -24.48 6.90 -16.79
CA THR A 111 -23.42 6.31 -17.63
C THR A 111 -22.61 5.23 -16.92
N VAL A 112 -22.90 4.97 -15.64
CA VAL A 112 -22.21 3.98 -14.82
C VAL A 112 -23.18 2.85 -14.48
N ASP A 113 -22.89 1.67 -15.00
CA ASP A 113 -23.66 0.46 -14.77
C ASP A 113 -22.82 -0.60 -14.06
N ARG A 114 -23.19 -0.88 -12.81
CA ARG A 114 -22.55 -1.90 -11.97
C ARG A 114 -22.77 -3.32 -12.51
N SER A 115 -23.83 -3.56 -13.28
CA SER A 115 -24.13 -4.89 -13.81
C SER A 115 -23.10 -5.37 -14.84
N LEU A 116 -22.38 -4.43 -15.47
CA LEU A 116 -21.29 -4.71 -16.40
C LEU A 116 -19.99 -5.13 -15.69
N CYS A 117 -19.88 -4.87 -14.39
CA CYS A 117 -18.68 -5.18 -13.63
C CYS A 117 -18.61 -6.68 -13.30
N THR A 118 -17.45 -7.28 -13.56
CA THR A 118 -17.18 -8.69 -13.26
C THR A 118 -16.05 -8.80 -12.23
N PHE A 119 -16.24 -9.66 -11.23
CA PHE A 119 -15.17 -9.98 -10.29
C PHE A 119 -14.02 -10.67 -11.01
N MET A 120 -12.83 -10.09 -10.95
CA MET A 120 -11.66 -10.59 -11.66
C MET A 120 -10.38 -10.50 -10.82
N PRO A 121 -9.44 -11.43 -10.99
CA PRO A 121 -8.11 -11.32 -10.38
C PRO A 121 -7.42 -10.01 -10.76
N ASP A 122 -6.63 -9.46 -9.83
CA ASP A 122 -5.70 -8.37 -10.13
C ASP A 122 -4.41 -8.96 -10.71
N GLU A 123 -4.24 -8.84 -12.03
CA GLU A 123 -3.12 -9.44 -12.75
C GLU A 123 -1.76 -8.86 -12.36
N SER A 124 -1.75 -7.66 -11.80
CA SER A 124 -0.51 -7.01 -11.39
C SER A 124 -0.02 -7.49 -10.01
N ILE A 125 -0.78 -8.37 -9.34
CA ILE A 125 -0.31 -9.15 -8.20
C ILE A 125 0.28 -10.46 -8.70
N HIS A 126 1.48 -10.78 -8.23
CA HIS A 126 2.17 -12.04 -8.55
C HIS A 126 1.29 -13.24 -8.17
N HIS A 127 1.18 -14.23 -9.06
CA HIS A 127 0.20 -15.32 -8.95
C HIS A 127 0.24 -16.09 -7.60
N PHE A 128 1.41 -16.26 -6.98
CA PHE A 128 1.53 -16.87 -5.63
C PHE A 128 0.76 -16.16 -4.50
N PHE A 129 0.46 -14.88 -4.68
CA PHE A 129 -0.18 -14.03 -3.68
C PHE A 129 -1.56 -13.56 -4.13
N ARG A 130 -2.07 -14.10 -5.23
CA ARG A 130 -3.32 -13.65 -5.83
C ARG A 130 -4.47 -14.52 -5.32
N SER A 131 -5.57 -13.88 -4.91
CA SER A 131 -6.84 -14.56 -4.70
C SER A 131 -7.58 -14.74 -6.03
N GLU A 132 -8.23 -15.88 -6.21
CA GLU A 132 -8.98 -16.22 -7.42
C GLU A 132 -10.47 -16.42 -7.11
N ASN A 133 -11.32 -16.33 -8.14
CA ASN A 133 -12.76 -16.57 -7.96
C ASN A 133 -13.06 -17.97 -7.43
N SER A 134 -12.22 -18.96 -7.75
CA SER A 134 -12.33 -20.33 -7.25
C SER A 134 -12.13 -20.44 -5.74
N ASP A 135 -11.39 -19.52 -5.11
CA ASP A 135 -11.21 -19.55 -3.65
C ASP A 135 -12.48 -19.18 -2.90
N TYR A 136 -13.28 -18.27 -3.48
CA TYR A 136 -14.54 -17.81 -2.92
C TYR A 136 -15.71 -18.72 -3.29
N PHE A 137 -15.63 -19.41 -4.43
CA PHE A 137 -16.73 -20.25 -4.93
C PHE A 137 -17.07 -21.36 -3.93
N ARG A 138 -18.33 -21.39 -3.47
CA ARG A 138 -18.85 -22.35 -2.47
C ARG A 138 -18.09 -22.36 -1.13
N SER A 139 -17.33 -21.31 -0.81
CA SER A 139 -16.66 -21.14 0.48
C SER A 139 -17.62 -20.86 1.64
N GLY A 140 -18.85 -20.44 1.35
CA GLY A 140 -19.79 -19.90 2.35
C GLY A 140 -19.68 -18.39 2.55
N TYR A 141 -18.68 -17.74 1.94
CA TYR A 141 -18.42 -16.30 2.04
C TYR A 141 -18.69 -15.58 0.72
N ASP A 142 -19.15 -14.33 0.84
CA ASP A 142 -19.22 -13.40 -0.28
C ASP A 142 -17.83 -12.79 -0.56
N ARG A 143 -17.63 -12.37 -1.81
CA ARG A 143 -16.56 -11.43 -2.20
C ARG A 143 -16.93 -10.02 -1.72
N GLY A 144 -16.59 -9.72 -0.47
CA GLY A 144 -16.93 -8.46 0.19
C GLY A 144 -15.97 -7.35 -0.21
N HIS A 145 -16.50 -6.25 -0.73
CA HIS A 145 -15.70 -5.09 -1.13
C HIS A 145 -15.16 -4.33 0.09
N LEU A 146 -13.93 -3.84 0.01
CA LEU A 146 -13.38 -2.88 0.97
C LEU A 146 -13.60 -1.44 0.50
N ALA A 147 -13.13 -1.07 -0.70
CA ALA A 147 -13.66 0.08 -1.44
C ALA A 147 -14.97 -0.32 -2.13
N ALA A 148 -16.09 0.20 -1.63
CA ALA A 148 -17.40 -0.19 -2.10
C ALA A 148 -17.69 0.37 -3.50
N ALA A 149 -18.18 -0.46 -4.43
CA ALA A 149 -18.61 -0.03 -5.78
C ALA A 149 -19.55 1.20 -5.76
N GLY A 150 -20.37 1.31 -4.71
CA GLY A 150 -21.31 2.42 -4.55
C GLY A 150 -20.65 3.80 -4.32
N ASN A 151 -19.36 3.84 -4.02
CA ASN A 151 -18.60 5.04 -3.71
C ASN A 151 -17.92 5.66 -4.95
N HIS A 152 -17.80 4.89 -6.03
CA HIS A 152 -16.99 5.18 -7.21
C HIS A 152 -17.85 5.30 -8.49
N LYS A 153 -18.83 6.19 -8.49
CA LYS A 153 -19.85 6.31 -9.55
C LYS A 153 -19.58 7.42 -10.57
N TYR A 154 -18.38 8.01 -10.54
CA TYR A 154 -18.06 9.09 -11.45
C TYR A 154 -17.84 8.60 -12.89
N THR A 155 -17.11 7.50 -13.06
CA THR A 155 -16.91 6.84 -14.37
C THR A 155 -17.10 5.33 -14.24
N GLN A 156 -17.38 4.67 -15.36
CA GLN A 156 -17.50 3.21 -15.42
C GLN A 156 -16.21 2.51 -14.99
N LYS A 157 -15.05 3.03 -15.41
CA LYS A 157 -13.74 2.49 -15.05
C LYS A 157 -13.50 2.50 -13.53
N HIS A 158 -13.93 3.56 -12.83
CA HIS A 158 -13.74 3.65 -11.38
C HIS A 158 -14.48 2.53 -10.65
N VAL A 159 -15.73 2.26 -11.04
CA VAL A 159 -16.51 1.17 -10.42
C VAL A 159 -15.98 -0.20 -10.83
N GLU A 160 -15.50 -0.40 -12.07
CA GLU A 160 -14.92 -1.67 -12.51
C GLU A 160 -13.68 -2.05 -11.69
N GLN A 161 -12.80 -1.08 -11.41
CA GLN A 161 -11.60 -1.31 -10.59
C GLN A 161 -11.93 -1.75 -9.16
N THR A 162 -13.14 -1.50 -8.64
CA THR A 162 -13.52 -2.01 -7.31
C THR A 162 -13.78 -3.50 -7.31
N PHE A 163 -13.98 -4.13 -8.48
CA PHE A 163 -14.26 -5.57 -8.61
C PHE A 163 -13.00 -6.43 -8.74
N TYR A 164 -11.82 -5.83 -8.66
CA TYR A 164 -10.59 -6.60 -8.50
C TYR A 164 -10.62 -7.39 -7.19
N LEU A 165 -10.23 -8.66 -7.25
CA LEU A 165 -10.19 -9.52 -6.07
C LEU A 165 -9.17 -9.05 -5.01
N SER A 166 -8.21 -8.20 -5.39
CA SER A 166 -7.32 -7.54 -4.44
C SER A 166 -8.05 -6.61 -3.45
N ASN A 167 -9.19 -6.04 -3.86
CA ASN A 167 -10.10 -5.23 -3.05
C ASN A 167 -11.16 -6.07 -2.29
N MET A 168 -11.06 -7.40 -2.35
CA MET A 168 -12.00 -8.29 -1.67
C MET A 168 -11.42 -8.83 -0.37
N ALA A 169 -12.31 -9.06 0.59
CA ALA A 169 -12.11 -9.97 1.69
C ALA A 169 -13.32 -10.91 1.79
N PRO A 170 -13.13 -12.16 2.26
CA PRO A 170 -14.24 -13.04 2.58
C PRO A 170 -15.13 -12.39 3.63
N GLN A 171 -16.41 -12.24 3.34
CA GLN A 171 -17.38 -11.68 4.28
C GLN A 171 -18.59 -12.58 4.39
N VAL A 172 -19.13 -12.70 5.60
CA VAL A 172 -20.44 -13.35 5.81
C VAL A 172 -21.47 -12.61 4.95
N GLY A 173 -22.23 -13.35 4.15
CA GLY A 173 -23.16 -12.77 3.16
C GLY A 173 -24.39 -12.12 3.82
N VAL A 174 -25.41 -12.93 4.07
CA VAL A 174 -26.66 -12.50 4.74
C VAL A 174 -26.36 -12.14 6.20
N GLY A 175 -26.92 -11.03 6.68
CA GLY A 175 -26.70 -10.49 8.02
C GLY A 175 -25.50 -9.55 8.14
N PHE A 176 -24.52 -9.64 7.22
CA PHE A 176 -23.31 -8.81 7.25
C PHE A 176 -23.06 -8.06 5.93
N ASN A 177 -22.35 -8.62 4.95
CA ASN A 177 -21.98 -7.94 3.70
C ASN A 177 -23.20 -7.30 3.00
N ARG A 178 -24.26 -8.09 2.82
CA ARG A 178 -25.48 -7.66 2.10
C ARG A 178 -26.34 -6.69 2.91
N ASP A 179 -26.16 -6.69 4.23
CA ASP A 179 -27.02 -6.02 5.20
C ASP A 179 -26.28 -4.99 6.06
N SER A 180 -25.73 -5.42 7.21
CA SER A 180 -25.16 -4.54 8.23
C SER A 180 -23.98 -3.73 7.73
N TRP A 181 -23.10 -4.35 6.95
CA TRP A 181 -21.97 -3.70 6.32
C TRP A 181 -22.42 -2.67 5.29
N ASN A 182 -23.33 -3.05 4.38
CA ASN A 182 -23.94 -2.14 3.42
C ASN A 182 -24.69 -0.96 4.08
N ARG A 183 -25.28 -1.14 5.28
CA ARG A 183 -25.85 -0.01 6.05
C ARG A 183 -24.77 0.99 6.49
N LEU A 184 -23.62 0.51 6.96
CA LEU A 184 -22.47 1.36 7.29
C LEU A 184 -21.96 2.09 6.05
N GLU A 185 -21.77 1.39 4.93
CA GLU A 185 -21.36 2.01 3.66
C GLU A 185 -22.33 3.10 3.20
N LYS A 186 -23.65 2.83 3.27
CA LYS A 186 -24.70 3.82 2.97
C LYS A 186 -24.63 5.02 3.91
N TYR A 187 -24.31 4.81 5.19
CA TYR A 187 -24.12 5.89 6.15
C TYR A 187 -22.92 6.76 5.78
N VAL A 188 -21.75 6.17 5.50
CA VAL A 188 -20.55 6.91 5.05
C VAL A 188 -20.85 7.74 3.80
N ARG A 189 -21.56 7.18 2.81
CA ARG A 189 -22.00 7.95 1.63
C ARG A 189 -22.96 9.09 1.96
N LYS A 190 -23.83 8.95 2.96
CA LYS A 190 -24.73 10.04 3.38
C LYS A 190 -23.97 11.21 4.01
N LEU A 191 -22.81 10.96 4.62
CA LEU A 191 -21.98 12.01 5.21
C LEU A 191 -21.52 13.07 4.18
N THR A 192 -21.44 12.72 2.89
CA THR A 192 -21.12 13.71 1.82
C THR A 192 -22.20 14.78 1.62
N LYS A 193 -23.38 14.60 2.22
CA LYS A 193 -24.43 15.64 2.26
C LYS A 193 -24.15 16.71 3.31
N ILE A 194 -23.37 16.38 4.34
CA ILE A 194 -23.04 17.25 5.47
C ILE A 194 -21.63 17.83 5.28
N TYR A 195 -20.68 16.96 4.92
CA TYR A 195 -19.29 17.31 4.73
C TYR A 195 -18.94 17.33 3.24
N LYS A 196 -18.21 18.36 2.79
CA LYS A 196 -17.78 18.48 1.39
C LYS A 196 -16.86 17.33 0.95
N ASN A 197 -16.00 16.89 1.86
CA ASN A 197 -15.00 15.84 1.63
C ASN A 197 -15.07 14.84 2.79
N VAL A 198 -15.24 13.56 2.49
CA VAL A 198 -15.25 12.47 3.46
C VAL A 198 -14.10 11.53 3.14
N TYR A 199 -13.27 11.21 4.13
CA TYR A 199 -12.13 10.32 3.99
C TYR A 199 -12.42 9.05 4.78
N CYS A 200 -12.30 7.89 4.14
CA CYS A 200 -12.63 6.60 4.73
C CYS A 200 -11.46 5.63 4.55
N CYS A 201 -11.04 5.00 5.65
CA CYS A 201 -10.10 3.89 5.64
C CYS A 201 -10.84 2.64 6.07
N THR A 202 -10.75 1.58 5.27
CA THR A 202 -11.45 0.31 5.46
C THR A 202 -10.45 -0.84 5.40
N GLY A 203 -10.52 -1.81 6.32
CA GLY A 203 -9.62 -2.96 6.31
C GLY A 203 -10.10 -4.09 7.23
N PRO A 204 -9.56 -5.32 7.05
CA PRO A 204 -9.87 -6.46 7.90
C PRO A 204 -9.13 -6.40 9.24
N LEU A 205 -9.61 -7.18 10.22
CA LEU A 205 -8.98 -7.35 11.53
C LEU A 205 -8.98 -8.82 11.94
N TYR A 206 -7.87 -9.28 12.51
CA TYR A 206 -7.72 -10.63 13.05
C TYR A 206 -7.51 -10.54 14.56
N LEU A 207 -8.61 -10.52 15.31
CA LEU A 207 -8.61 -10.18 16.73
C LEU A 207 -8.42 -11.41 17.63
N PRO A 208 -7.67 -11.29 18.75
CA PRO A 208 -7.47 -12.39 19.68
C PRO A 208 -8.73 -12.70 20.47
N ARG A 209 -8.86 -13.96 20.90
CA ARG A 209 -9.87 -14.41 21.87
C ARG A 209 -9.20 -15.23 22.97
N LYS A 210 -9.70 -15.08 24.20
CA LYS A 210 -9.23 -15.85 25.36
C LYS A 210 -9.88 -17.23 25.34
N GLU A 211 -9.08 -18.29 25.43
CA GLU A 211 -9.56 -19.67 25.49
C GLU A 211 -9.57 -20.20 26.94
N ALA A 212 -10.06 -21.44 27.11
CA ALA A 212 -10.26 -22.07 28.42
C ALA A 212 -8.95 -22.26 29.22
N ASP A 213 -7.80 -22.36 28.53
CA ASP A 213 -6.47 -22.43 29.16
C ASP A 213 -5.98 -21.08 29.71
N GLY A 214 -6.77 -20.02 29.54
CA GLY A 214 -6.46 -18.67 30.00
C GLY A 214 -5.55 -17.86 29.07
N LYS A 215 -5.10 -18.41 27.93
CA LYS A 215 -4.26 -17.72 26.95
C LYS A 215 -5.08 -17.08 25.83
N ASN A 216 -4.47 -16.15 25.10
CA ASN A 216 -5.08 -15.48 23.96
C ASN A 216 -4.58 -16.11 22.65
N TYR A 217 -5.51 -16.42 21.74
CA TYR A 217 -5.21 -16.96 20.42
C TYR A 217 -5.87 -16.11 19.34
N VAL A 218 -5.19 -15.97 18.21
CA VAL A 218 -5.78 -15.45 16.96
C VAL A 218 -6.05 -16.66 16.08
N LYS A 219 -7.32 -16.91 15.77
CA LYS A 219 -7.76 -18.00 14.92
C LYS A 219 -8.74 -17.44 13.89
N TYR A 220 -8.46 -17.71 12.63
CA TYR A 220 -9.29 -17.36 11.49
C TYR A 220 -9.26 -18.50 10.47
N GLU A 221 -10.30 -18.58 9.65
CA GLU A 221 -10.39 -19.55 8.57
C GLU A 221 -9.55 -19.08 7.37
N VAL A 222 -9.04 -20.01 6.57
CA VAL A 222 -8.51 -19.72 5.24
C VAL A 222 -9.28 -20.54 4.20
N ILE A 223 -9.66 -19.90 3.09
CA ILE A 223 -10.49 -20.52 2.05
C ILE A 223 -9.72 -20.69 0.74
N GLY A 224 -10.13 -21.69 -0.04
CA GLY A 224 -9.59 -21.95 -1.37
C GLY A 224 -8.18 -22.52 -1.37
N ALA A 225 -7.65 -22.76 -2.58
CA ALA A 225 -6.30 -23.29 -2.76
C ALA A 225 -5.22 -22.24 -2.41
N ASN A 226 -5.56 -20.96 -2.54
CA ASN A 226 -4.64 -19.85 -2.25
C ASN A 226 -4.63 -19.44 -0.77
N ASN A 227 -5.41 -20.12 0.10
CA ASN A 227 -5.51 -19.85 1.53
C ASN A 227 -5.83 -18.38 1.84
N VAL A 228 -6.92 -17.86 1.25
CA VAL A 228 -7.39 -16.48 1.47
C VAL A 228 -7.96 -16.39 2.89
N ALA A 229 -7.47 -15.45 3.70
CA ALA A 229 -7.89 -15.33 5.09
C ALA A 229 -9.29 -14.71 5.23
N VAL A 230 -10.07 -15.22 6.20
CA VAL A 230 -11.41 -14.75 6.57
C VAL A 230 -11.37 -13.86 7.81
#